data_AF-A0AAF0QF69-F1
#
_entry.id   AF-A0AAF0QF69-F1
#
_cell.length_a   1.000
_cell.length_b   1.000
_cell.length_c   1.000
_cell.angle_alpha   90.00
_cell.angle_beta   90.00
_cell.angle_gamma   90.00
#
_symmetry.space_group_name_H-M   'P 1'
#
loop_
_entity.id
_entity.type
_entity.pdbx_description
1 polymer ?
#
loop_
_entity_poly.entity_id
_entity_poly.type
_entity_poly.pdbx_seq_one_letter_code
_entity_poly.pdbx_strand_id
1 'polypeptide(L)'
;MSSSSSSNSSQTQEPNPQSNTNTKTQEEIIKKDEEKQDEEEEEECGFCLFMKEGGCRDPFIDWEKCVEQGEKNNEDIAEKCFQVTSALQKCMEAHSDYYAPILQVEKDVEAKVIAEFEKNRESIEQKEEM
;
A
#
# COMPACT_ATOMS: atom_id res chain seq x y z
N MET A 1 -8.72 45.39 -42.20
CA MET A 1 -9.18 44.19 -42.93
C MET A 1 -9.46 43.16 -41.85
N SER A 2 -10.71 43.11 -41.38
CA SER A 2 -11.71 42.06 -41.69
C SER A 2 -11.43 40.78 -40.89
N SER A 3 -12.35 40.03 -40.31
CA SER A 3 -13.75 40.13 -39.89
C SER A 3 -14.00 38.85 -39.08
N SER A 4 -15.02 38.88 -38.24
CA SER A 4 -15.49 37.87 -37.30
C SER A 4 -15.96 36.51 -37.87
N SER A 5 -16.15 35.56 -36.94
CA SER A 5 -17.29 34.62 -36.82
C SER A 5 -17.17 33.14 -37.27
N SER A 6 -17.32 32.26 -36.26
CA SER A 6 -18.30 31.16 -36.11
C SER A 6 -18.50 30.10 -37.22
N SER A 7 -18.50 28.81 -36.86
CA SER A 7 -19.74 28.03 -36.63
C SER A 7 -19.53 26.50 -36.52
N ASN A 8 -20.38 25.93 -35.67
CA ASN A 8 -20.64 24.52 -35.35
C ASN A 8 -21.27 23.70 -36.49
N SER A 9 -21.42 22.39 -36.20
CA SER A 9 -22.41 21.41 -36.72
C SER A 9 -22.07 20.71 -38.04
N SER A 10 -22.44 19.44 -38.29
CA SER A 10 -23.03 18.33 -37.51
C SER A 10 -23.28 17.18 -38.50
N GLN A 11 -23.38 15.96 -37.97
CA GLN A 11 -24.22 14.84 -38.46
C GLN A 11 -23.85 14.08 -39.74
N THR A 12 -23.83 12.74 -39.63
CA THR A 12 -24.92 11.82 -40.05
C THR A 12 -24.47 10.37 -39.80
N GLN A 13 -25.27 9.32 -39.52
CA GLN A 13 -26.64 9.06 -39.07
C GLN A 13 -26.71 7.52 -38.81
N GLU A 14 -27.43 7.10 -37.77
CA GLU A 14 -27.96 5.73 -37.51
C GLU A 14 -29.15 5.39 -38.46
N PRO A 15 -29.92 4.28 -38.33
CA PRO A 15 -29.70 2.86 -37.94
C PRO A 15 -30.41 1.86 -38.92
N ASN A 16 -30.34 0.53 -38.71
CA ASN A 16 -31.50 -0.36 -38.95
C ASN A 16 -31.37 -1.77 -38.31
N PRO A 17 -32.39 -2.31 -37.61
CA PRO A 17 -32.44 -3.66 -37.06
C PRO A 17 -33.37 -4.63 -37.84
N GLN A 18 -32.97 -5.88 -38.00
CA GLN A 18 -33.85 -7.04 -38.30
C GLN A 18 -33.18 -8.27 -37.65
N SER A 19 -33.60 -8.75 -36.47
CA SER A 19 -34.78 -9.58 -36.19
C SER A 19 -34.82 -10.89 -36.97
N ASN A 20 -34.39 -11.98 -36.32
CA ASN A 20 -34.74 -13.35 -36.65
C ASN A 20 -34.79 -14.19 -35.37
N THR A 21 -36.02 -14.34 -34.88
CA THR A 21 -36.49 -15.18 -33.79
C THR A 21 -36.55 -16.65 -34.21
N ASN A 22 -36.04 -17.59 -33.40
CA ASN A 22 -36.68 -18.90 -33.16
C ASN A 22 -36.02 -19.59 -31.94
N THR A 23 -36.63 -19.58 -30.75
CA THR A 23 -37.63 -20.52 -30.21
C THR A 23 -37.02 -21.77 -29.54
N LYS A 24 -37.22 -21.79 -28.21
CA LYS A 24 -37.47 -22.93 -27.30
C LYS A 24 -36.31 -23.78 -26.76
N THR A 25 -36.02 -23.51 -25.49
CA THR A 25 -36.05 -24.44 -24.33
C THR A 25 -35.38 -25.80 -24.52
N GLN A 26 -34.36 -26.08 -23.70
CA GLN A 26 -34.46 -27.06 -22.62
C GLN A 26 -33.23 -27.02 -21.71
N GLU A 27 -33.51 -27.27 -20.44
CA GLU A 27 -32.60 -27.32 -19.30
C GLU A 27 -31.46 -28.32 -19.48
N GLU A 28 -30.48 -28.18 -18.58
CA GLU A 28 -29.40 -29.12 -18.26
C GLU A 28 -28.19 -29.15 -19.19
N ILE A 29 -27.22 -28.25 -18.94
CA ILE A 29 -25.82 -28.66 -18.95
C ILE A 29 -25.15 -28.14 -17.66
N ILE A 30 -25.21 -29.00 -16.65
CA ILE A 30 -24.12 -29.37 -15.73
C ILE A 30 -23.52 -28.22 -14.91
N LYS A 31 -23.88 -28.24 -13.61
CA LYS A 31 -23.04 -27.75 -12.52
C LYS A 31 -21.64 -28.36 -12.66
N LYS A 32 -20.64 -27.50 -12.83
CA LYS A 32 -19.29 -27.79 -12.33
C LYS A 32 -18.80 -26.55 -11.59
N ASP A 33 -18.86 -26.65 -10.27
CA ASP A 33 -17.93 -25.96 -9.39
C ASP A 33 -16.52 -26.10 -9.95
N GLU A 34 -15.81 -24.98 -10.03
CA GLU A 34 -14.38 -24.90 -9.77
C GLU A 34 -14.08 -23.40 -9.71
N GLU A 35 -14.19 -22.89 -8.48
CA GLU A 35 -13.33 -21.85 -7.91
C GLU A 35 -12.74 -20.90 -8.95
N LYS A 36 -13.45 -19.80 -9.22
CA LYS A 36 -12.74 -18.56 -9.48
C LYS A 36 -11.92 -18.32 -8.21
N GLN A 37 -10.63 -18.65 -8.28
CA GLN A 37 -9.62 -17.98 -7.48
C GLN A 37 -9.95 -16.49 -7.60
N ASP A 38 -10.41 -15.91 -6.50
CA ASP A 38 -10.01 -14.55 -6.17
C ASP A 38 -8.48 -14.61 -6.10
N GLU A 39 -7.84 -14.56 -7.26
CA GLU A 39 -6.58 -13.84 -7.39
C GLU A 39 -6.99 -12.39 -7.11
N GLU A 40 -7.20 -12.06 -5.83
CA GLU A 40 -7.00 -10.70 -5.37
C GLU A 40 -5.59 -10.37 -5.86
N GLU A 41 -5.50 -9.59 -6.93
CA GLU A 41 -4.26 -8.91 -7.28
C GLU A 41 -3.89 -8.14 -6.02
N GLU A 42 -3.00 -8.71 -5.21
CA GLU A 42 -2.35 -8.00 -4.12
C GLU A 42 -1.65 -6.81 -4.77
N GLU A 43 -2.32 -5.66 -4.76
CA GLU A 43 -1.76 -4.42 -5.24
C GLU A 43 -0.48 -4.18 -4.42
N GLU A 44 0.67 -4.33 -5.06
CA GLU A 44 1.94 -4.25 -4.35
C GLU A 44 2.08 -2.85 -3.75
N CYS A 45 2.09 -2.80 -2.42
CA CYS A 45 2.18 -1.55 -1.66
C CYS A 45 3.38 -0.73 -2.18
N GLY A 46 3.17 0.55 -2.50
CA GLY A 46 4.23 1.41 -3.05
C GLY A 46 5.47 1.51 -2.15
N PHE A 47 5.30 1.36 -0.84
CA PHE A 47 6.42 1.24 0.10
C PHE A 47 7.16 -0.09 -0.05
N CYS A 48 6.44 -1.21 -0.19
CA CYS A 48 7.06 -2.52 -0.42
C CYS A 48 7.86 -2.54 -1.72
N LEU A 49 7.32 -1.95 -2.79
CA LEU A 49 8.04 -1.78 -4.06
C LEU A 49 9.35 -1.01 -3.87
N PHE A 50 9.28 0.16 -3.25
CA PHE A 50 10.46 0.97 -2.95
C PHE A 50 11.50 0.20 -2.13
N MET A 51 11.07 -0.50 -1.08
CA MET A 51 11.97 -1.26 -0.22
C MET A 51 12.68 -2.40 -0.97
N LYS A 52 11.94 -3.09 -1.85
CA LYS A 52 12.45 -4.22 -2.65
C LYS A 52 13.33 -3.80 -3.84
N GLU A 53 13.21 -2.57 -4.34
CA GLU A 53 14.07 -2.06 -5.42
C GLU A 53 15.46 -1.60 -4.93
N GLY A 54 15.59 -1.29 -3.64
CA GLY A 54 16.85 -0.82 -3.05
C GLY A 54 17.82 -1.94 -2.63
N GLY A 55 18.98 -1.53 -2.10
CA GLY A 55 20.05 -2.43 -1.65
C GLY A 55 19.69 -3.33 -0.46
N CYS A 56 18.56 -3.08 0.19
CA CYS A 56 18.10 -3.82 1.37
C CYS A 56 16.90 -4.74 1.11
N ARG A 57 16.70 -5.15 -0.14
CA ARG A 57 15.65 -6.09 -0.56
C ARG A 57 15.56 -7.34 0.31
N ASP A 58 16.68 -8.05 0.49
CA ASP A 58 16.67 -9.33 1.21
C ASP A 58 16.36 -9.16 2.71
N PRO A 59 16.99 -8.21 3.44
CA PRO A 59 16.56 -7.86 4.80
C PRO A 59 15.09 -7.45 4.92
N PHE A 60 14.55 -6.77 3.90
CA PHE A 60 13.14 -6.36 3.89
C PHE A 60 12.21 -7.57 3.74
N ILE A 61 12.51 -8.49 2.83
CA ILE A 61 11.74 -9.73 2.66
C ILE A 61 11.76 -10.59 3.93
N ASP A 62 12.89 -10.65 4.63
CA ASP A 62 12.99 -11.38 5.90
C ASP A 62 12.19 -10.71 7.02
N TRP A 63 12.10 -9.38 7.01
CA TRP A 63 11.20 -8.64 7.89
C TRP A 63 9.73 -8.91 7.55
N GLU A 64 9.31 -8.84 6.28
CA GLU A 64 7.94 -9.15 5.83
C GLU A 64 7.50 -10.54 6.33
N LYS A 65 8.31 -11.58 6.09
CA LYS A 65 8.04 -12.94 6.58
C LYS A 65 7.91 -13.02 8.11
N CYS A 66 8.70 -12.26 8.83
CA CYS A 66 8.63 -12.24 10.29
C CYS A 66 7.31 -11.60 10.76
N VAL A 67 6.90 -10.50 10.14
CA VAL A 67 5.63 -9.82 10.42
C VAL A 67 4.45 -10.75 10.12
N GLU A 68 4.42 -11.35 8.92
CA GLU A 68 3.39 -12.33 8.53
C GLU A 68 3.29 -13.49 9.52
N GLN A 69 4.42 -14.03 9.97
CA GLN A 69 4.44 -15.09 10.98
C GLN A 69 3.89 -14.60 12.33
N GLY A 70 4.28 -13.40 12.76
CA GLY A 70 3.81 -12.79 14.00
C GLY A 70 2.30 -12.54 14.00
N GLU A 71 1.76 -12.00 12.90
CA GLU A 71 0.33 -11.80 12.70
C GLU A 71 -0.44 -13.12 12.73
N LYS A 72 0.04 -14.12 11.97
CA LYS A 72 -0.58 -15.46 11.93
C LYS A 72 -0.63 -16.11 13.30
N ASN A 73 0.39 -15.91 14.12
CA ASN A 73 0.49 -16.49 15.45
C ASN A 73 -0.10 -15.61 16.57
N ASN A 74 -0.58 -14.40 16.25
CA ASN A 74 -1.03 -13.39 17.22
C ASN A 74 0.07 -13.06 18.27
N GLU A 75 1.31 -12.94 17.83
CA GLU A 75 2.47 -12.57 18.65
C GLU A 75 2.66 -11.04 18.69
N ASP A 76 3.39 -10.53 19.70
CA ASP A 76 3.88 -9.15 19.65
C ASP A 76 4.97 -9.05 18.58
N ILE A 77 4.61 -8.48 17.43
CA ILE A 77 5.50 -8.35 16.26
C ILE A 77 6.72 -7.49 16.60
N ALA A 78 6.58 -6.46 17.44
CA ALA A 78 7.68 -5.58 17.79
C ALA A 78 8.76 -6.35 18.58
N GLU A 79 8.35 -7.20 19.52
CA GLU A 79 9.26 -8.07 20.26
C GLU A 79 9.80 -9.19 19.37
N LYS A 80 8.92 -9.89 18.65
CA LYS A 80 9.25 -11.06 17.82
C LYS A 80 10.22 -10.73 16.69
N CYS A 81 10.02 -9.59 16.04
CA CYS A 81 10.77 -9.18 14.85
C CYS A 81 11.86 -8.14 15.16
N PHE A 82 12.10 -7.80 16.43
CA PHE A 82 13.09 -6.79 16.83
C PHE A 82 14.45 -6.97 16.14
N GLN A 83 14.97 -8.19 16.10
CA GLN A 83 16.28 -8.47 15.51
C GLN A 83 16.30 -8.27 14.00
N VAL A 84 15.26 -8.71 13.28
CA VAL A 84 15.18 -8.55 11.82
C VAL A 84 14.89 -7.09 11.44
N THR A 85 14.05 -6.39 12.20
CA THR A 85 13.83 -4.93 12.06
C THR A 85 15.13 -4.16 12.28
N SER A 86 15.92 -4.53 13.30
CA SER A 86 17.22 -3.91 13.56
C SER A 86 18.23 -4.17 12.44
N ALA A 87 18.19 -5.35 11.82
CA ALA A 87 19.05 -5.67 10.68
C ALA A 87 18.66 -4.87 9.43
N LEU A 88 17.36 -4.75 9.16
CA LEU A 88 16.82 -3.93 8.08
C LEU A 88 17.21 -2.46 8.26
N GLN A 89 17.03 -1.91 9.47
CA GLN A 89 17.41 -0.53 9.78
C GLN A 89 18.89 -0.25 9.49
N LYS A 90 19.79 -1.11 9.99
CA LYS A 90 21.23 -0.98 9.76
C LYS A 90 21.59 -1.06 8.28
N CYS A 91 20.88 -1.89 7.51
CA CYS A 91 21.05 -1.92 6.08
C CYS A 91 20.64 -0.59 5.45
N MET A 92 19.46 -0.06 5.80
CA MET A 92 18.97 1.21 5.26
C MET A 92 19.92 2.37 5.57
N GLU A 93 20.48 2.43 6.78
CA GLU A 93 21.48 3.41 7.17
C GLU A 93 22.77 3.31 6.33
N ALA A 94 23.25 2.08 6.06
CA ALA A 94 24.40 1.85 5.20
C ALA A 94 24.13 2.21 3.72
N HIS A 95 22.87 2.17 3.30
CA HIS A 95 22.38 2.55 1.97
C HIS A 95 21.56 3.86 2.01
N SER A 96 21.99 4.81 2.85
CA SER A 96 21.23 6.02 3.15
C SER A 96 21.01 6.94 1.95
N ASP A 97 21.81 6.84 0.89
CA ASP A 97 21.62 7.57 -0.36
C ASP A 97 20.30 7.19 -1.06
N TYR A 98 19.92 5.91 -1.02
CA TYR A 98 18.64 5.43 -1.52
C TYR A 98 17.52 5.65 -0.49
N TYR A 99 17.75 5.30 0.78
CA TYR A 99 16.72 5.26 1.82
C TYR A 99 16.52 6.60 2.57
N ALA A 100 17.19 7.68 2.17
CA ALA A 100 17.14 8.99 2.84
C ALA A 100 15.72 9.49 3.21
N PRO A 101 14.69 9.39 2.34
CA PRO A 101 13.35 9.87 2.66
C PRO A 101 12.74 9.17 3.88
N ILE A 102 12.95 7.86 4.01
CA ILE A 102 12.43 7.08 5.15
C ILE A 102 13.22 7.40 6.41
N LEU A 103 14.55 7.38 6.32
CA LEU A 103 15.43 7.65 7.45
C LEU A 103 15.24 9.06 8.03
N GLN A 104 14.85 10.03 7.22
CA GLN A 104 14.52 11.37 7.70
C GLN A 104 13.21 11.38 8.49
N VAL A 105 12.17 10.71 7.99
CA VAL A 105 10.89 10.59 8.68
C VAL A 105 11.07 9.87 10.01
N GLU A 106 11.85 8.80 10.06
CA GLU A 106 12.16 8.08 11.31
C GLU A 106 12.80 9.00 12.36
N LYS A 107 13.83 9.76 11.98
CA LYS A 107 14.50 10.71 12.88
C LYS A 107 13.56 11.81 13.38
N ASP A 108 12.70 12.33 12.51
CA ASP A 108 11.75 13.37 12.88
C ASP A 108 10.68 12.82 13.86
N VAL A 109 10.27 11.57 13.69
CA VAL A 109 9.36 10.88 14.62
C VAL A 109 10.05 10.62 15.95
N GLU A 110 11.28 10.11 15.94
CA GLU A 110 12.08 9.88 17.15
C GLU A 110 12.25 11.17 17.96
N ALA A 111 12.65 12.26 17.31
CA ALA A 111 12.81 13.56 17.95
C ALA A 111 11.50 14.07 18.59
N LYS A 112 10.36 13.86 17.93
CA LYS A 112 9.04 14.24 18.47
C LYS A 112 8.67 13.42 19.70
N VAL A 113 8.92 12.10 19.67
CA VAL A 113 8.64 11.21 20.80
C VAL A 113 9.50 11.60 22.01
N ILE A 114 10.78 11.90 21.80
CA ILE A 114 11.68 12.38 22.86
C ILE A 114 11.17 13.69 23.46
N ALA A 115 10.86 14.68 22.62
CA ALA A 115 10.37 15.97 23.09
C ALA A 115 9.03 15.86 23.86
N GLU A 116 8.14 14.97 23.42
CA GLU A 116 6.88 14.71 24.13
C GLU A 116 7.12 14.04 25.49
N PHE A 117 8.04 13.07 25.55
CA PHE A 117 8.43 12.43 26.80
C PHE A 117 9.01 13.42 27.81
N GLU A 118 9.89 14.32 27.35
CA GLU A 118 10.49 15.37 28.19
C GLU A 118 9.43 16.34 28.71
N LYS A 119 8.54 16.83 27.84
CA LYS A 119 7.43 17.69 28.24
C LYS A 119 6.51 17.01 29.27
N ASN A 120 6.22 15.72 29.07
CA ASN A 120 5.39 14.96 30.00
C ASN A 120 6.07 14.83 31.37
N ARG A 121 7.39 14.56 31.40
CA ARG A 121 8.18 14.53 32.64
C ARG A 121 8.13 15.87 33.38
N GLU A 122 8.40 16.99 32.69
CA GLU A 122 8.31 18.34 33.27
C GLU A 122 6.91 18.64 33.84
N SER A 123 5.85 18.22 33.14
CA SER A 123 4.47 18.42 33.58
C SER A 123 4.10 17.59 34.82
N ILE A 124 4.76 16.45 35.03
CA ILE A 124 4.58 15.61 36.23
C ILE A 124 5.31 16.25 37.41
N GLU A 125 6.57 16.65 37.21
CA GLU A 125 7.38 17.32 38.23
C GLU A 125 6.70 18.60 38.74
N GLN A 126 6.13 19.42 37.85
CA GLN A 126 5.37 20.63 38.22
C GLN A 126 4.07 20.36 38.99
N LYS A 127 3.46 19.18 38.82
CA LYS A 127 2.26 18.78 39.58
C LYS A 127 2.60 18.22 40.95
N GLU A 128 3.79 17.64 41.12
CA GLU A 128 4.26 17.13 42.41
C GLU A 128 4.75 18.26 43.34
N GLU A 129 5.17 19.40 42.78
CA GLU A 129 5.57 20.59 43.54
C GLU A 129 4.39 21.52 43.93
N MET A 130 3.15 21.24 43.51
CA MET A 130 1.93 22.02 43.81
C MET A 130 1.06 21.37 44.88
#